data_AF-A0A510KIR7-F1
#
_entry.id   AF-A0A510KIR7-F1
#
_cell.length_a   1.000
_cell.length_b   1.000
_cell.length_c   1.000
_cell.angle_alpha   90.00
_cell.angle_beta   90.00
_cell.angle_gamma   90.00
#
_symmetry.space_group_name_H-M   'P 1'
#
loop_
_entity.id
_entity.type
_entity.pdbx_description
1 polymer ?
#
loop_
_entity_poly.entity_id
_entity_poly.type
_entity_poly.pdbx_seq_one_letter_code
_entity_poly.pdbx_strand_id
1 'polypeptide(L)'
;MNDKINIRNLIFGIILGLIAIFNIFEWTNFIIKYNKQNPKISKIKNLKNKTNKYTNNNIENNIEYEVKSGYKYKKINGESSAFTPRNLGYAESLLNNQVSYDSLREEYCRTVNEIIKVDNGIMPGTASPFEEVTYIQVDDAYKEHLQKIAQIRQVFDTIYGNDNALENGAGCHYTGTYWNNVNSQYKAKQFYDSSIIKYLNNHGYGVKNNTNSISKRKKESSNNEVEIDDDEMIDNLEIESSDEDYTEYD
;
A
#
# COMPACT_ATOMS: atom_id res chain seq x y z
N MET A 1 11.30 -36.35 -40.33
CA MET A 1 11.09 -34.95 -39.88
C MET A 1 10.48 -34.86 -38.46
N ASN A 2 10.33 -35.97 -37.72
CA ASN A 2 9.68 -35.99 -36.39
C ASN A 2 10.64 -35.92 -35.18
N ASP A 3 11.91 -36.31 -35.33
CA ASP A 3 12.80 -36.44 -34.16
C ASP A 3 13.26 -35.08 -33.61
N LYS A 4 13.46 -34.09 -34.48
CA LYS A 4 13.84 -32.72 -34.07
C LYS A 4 12.75 -32.02 -33.25
N ILE A 5 11.46 -32.29 -33.55
CA ILE A 5 10.33 -31.68 -32.84
C ILE A 5 10.18 -32.30 -31.44
N ASN A 6 10.37 -33.62 -31.33
CA ASN A 6 10.32 -34.33 -30.06
C ASN A 6 11.46 -33.93 -29.11
N ILE A 7 12.68 -33.75 -29.64
CA ILE A 7 13.83 -33.27 -28.85
C ILE A 7 13.60 -31.84 -28.34
N ARG A 8 13.05 -30.94 -29.18
CA ARG A 8 12.77 -29.56 -28.76
C ARG A 8 11.70 -29.52 -27.65
N ASN A 9 10.65 -30.32 -27.75
CA ASN A 9 9.59 -30.38 -26.73
C ASN A 9 10.09 -31.02 -25.42
N LEU A 10 11.01 -31.98 -25.48
CA LEU A 10 11.68 -32.56 -24.32
C LEU A 10 12.52 -31.50 -23.59
N ILE A 11 13.30 -30.71 -24.31
CA ILE A 11 14.13 -29.62 -23.75
C ILE A 11 13.26 -28.55 -23.08
N PHE A 12 12.15 -28.15 -23.73
CA PHE A 12 11.20 -27.21 -23.14
C PHE A 12 10.56 -27.74 -21.85
N GLY A 13 10.22 -29.04 -21.79
CA GLY A 13 9.68 -29.68 -20.59
C GLY A 13 10.66 -29.67 -19.41
N ILE A 14 11.95 -29.91 -19.67
CA ILE A 14 13.00 -29.89 -18.64
C ILE A 14 13.21 -28.47 -18.09
N ILE A 15 13.22 -27.45 -18.97
CA ILE A 15 13.40 -26.05 -18.56
C ILE A 15 12.22 -25.59 -17.67
N LEU A 16 10.99 -25.89 -18.07
CA LEU A 16 9.79 -25.55 -17.28
C LEU A 16 9.77 -26.30 -15.93
N GLY A 17 10.19 -27.56 -15.91
CA GLY A 17 10.32 -28.34 -14.68
C GLY A 17 11.36 -27.76 -13.72
N LEU A 18 12.52 -27.33 -14.22
CA LEU A 18 13.56 -26.71 -13.40
C LEU A 18 13.12 -25.37 -12.80
N ILE A 19 12.43 -24.52 -13.55
CA ILE A 19 11.89 -23.24 -13.04
C ILE A 19 10.90 -23.49 -11.89
N ALA A 20 10.05 -24.51 -11.99
CA ALA A 20 9.14 -24.88 -10.91
C ALA A 20 9.89 -25.35 -9.64
N ILE A 21 10.98 -26.12 -9.81
CA ILE A 21 11.80 -26.61 -8.69
C ILE A 21 12.53 -25.46 -7.97
N PHE A 22 13.09 -24.50 -8.71
CA PHE A 22 13.80 -23.35 -8.11
C PHE A 22 12.86 -22.45 -7.29
N ASN A 23 11.63 -22.21 -7.76
CA ASN A 23 10.63 -21.44 -6.99
C ASN A 23 10.24 -22.14 -5.66
N ILE A 24 10.18 -23.48 -5.64
CA ILE A 24 9.87 -24.23 -4.42
C ILE A 24 11.08 -24.25 -3.45
N PHE A 25 12.30 -24.37 -3.97
CA PHE A 25 13.51 -24.45 -3.15
C PHE A 25 13.79 -23.14 -2.40
N GLU A 26 13.59 -21.99 -3.04
CA GLU A 26 13.73 -20.67 -2.39
C GLU A 26 12.69 -20.46 -1.28
N TRP A 27 11.45 -20.92 -1.50
CA TRP A 27 10.39 -20.86 -0.48
C TRP A 27 10.68 -21.74 0.73
N THR A 28 11.18 -22.97 0.54
CA THR A 28 11.52 -23.86 1.66
C THR A 28 12.66 -23.30 2.52
N ASN A 29 13.70 -22.72 1.90
CA ASN A 29 14.80 -22.08 2.64
C ASN A 29 14.35 -20.82 3.37
N PHE A 30 13.45 -20.01 2.78
CA PHE A 30 12.85 -18.86 3.45
C PHE A 30 12.02 -19.27 4.68
N ILE A 31 11.17 -20.30 4.55
CA ILE A 31 10.37 -20.85 5.65
C ILE A 31 11.27 -21.36 6.78
N ILE A 32 12.34 -22.08 6.46
CA ILE A 32 13.28 -22.63 7.46
C ILE A 32 14.01 -21.50 8.21
N LYS A 33 14.49 -20.47 7.49
CA LYS A 33 15.15 -19.31 8.10
C LYS A 33 14.20 -18.52 8.99
N TYR A 34 12.96 -18.31 8.55
CA TYR A 34 11.91 -17.63 9.31
C TYR A 34 11.53 -18.38 10.59
N ASN A 35 11.35 -19.70 10.51
CA ASN A 35 11.04 -20.55 11.68
C ASN A 35 12.20 -20.60 12.69
N LYS A 36 13.45 -20.52 12.23
CA LYS A 36 14.65 -20.52 13.09
C LYS A 36 14.81 -19.21 13.87
N GLN A 37 14.38 -18.08 13.31
CA GLN A 37 14.43 -16.77 13.98
C GLN A 37 13.22 -16.53 14.91
N ASN A 38 12.11 -17.25 14.72
CA ASN A 38 10.90 -17.15 15.53
C ASN A 38 10.51 -18.50 16.18
N PRO A 39 11.24 -18.95 17.22
CA PRO A 39 11.04 -20.28 17.81
C PRO A 39 9.64 -20.50 18.43
N LYS A 40 8.87 -19.42 18.70
CA LYS A 40 7.49 -19.51 19.19
C LYS A 40 6.50 -20.11 18.17
N ILE A 41 6.74 -19.97 16.87
CA ILE A 41 5.84 -20.45 15.80
C ILE A 41 5.90 -21.98 15.65
N SER A 42 7.06 -22.59 15.94
CA SER A 42 7.23 -24.06 15.91
C SER A 42 6.38 -24.80 16.94
N LYS A 43 6.07 -24.15 18.08
CA LYS A 43 5.19 -24.70 19.11
C LYS A 43 3.71 -24.72 18.69
N ILE A 44 3.30 -23.79 17.82
CA ILE A 44 1.91 -23.69 17.33
C ILE A 44 1.60 -24.82 16.33
N LYS A 45 2.57 -25.23 15.49
CA LYS A 45 2.40 -26.39 14.59
C LYS A 45 2.24 -27.71 15.35
N ASN A 46 2.90 -27.87 16.50
CA ASN A 46 2.73 -29.04 17.36
C ASN A 46 1.40 -29.06 18.14
N LEU A 47 0.69 -27.93 18.23
CA LEU A 47 -0.65 -27.88 18.82
C LEU A 47 -1.73 -28.44 17.87
N LYS A 48 -1.55 -28.30 16.55
CA LYS A 48 -2.52 -28.80 15.54
C LYS A 48 -2.59 -30.33 15.44
N ASN A 49 -1.60 -31.07 15.97
CA ASN A 49 -1.55 -32.53 15.88
C ASN A 49 -2.05 -33.27 17.13
N LYS A 50 -2.70 -32.58 18.07
CA LYS A 50 -3.27 -33.22 19.28
C LYS A 50 -4.76 -32.96 19.43
N THR A 51 -5.54 -33.28 18.40
CA THR A 51 -6.98 -33.54 18.54
C THR A 51 -7.21 -35.03 18.53
N ASN A 52 -7.23 -35.63 19.72
CA ASN A 52 -8.05 -36.78 20.11
C ASN A 52 -7.57 -37.28 21.47
N LYS A 53 -8.20 -36.80 22.54
CA LYS A 53 -8.70 -37.58 23.69
C LYS A 53 -9.16 -36.60 24.78
N TYR A 54 -10.47 -36.50 24.97
CA TYR A 54 -11.04 -35.83 26.13
C TYR A 54 -10.58 -36.54 27.40
N THR A 55 -10.08 -35.78 28.38
CA THR A 55 -10.15 -36.14 29.79
C THR A 55 -10.21 -34.85 30.59
N ASN A 56 -11.39 -34.58 31.15
CA ASN A 56 -11.62 -33.50 32.10
C ASN A 56 -10.78 -33.74 33.37
N ASN A 57 -10.09 -32.71 33.84
CA ASN A 57 -10.38 -32.09 35.14
C ASN A 57 -9.36 -30.98 35.48
N ASN A 58 -9.93 -29.88 36.00
CA ASN A 58 -9.37 -28.83 36.85
C ASN A 58 -9.00 -27.49 36.21
N ILE A 59 -9.84 -26.50 36.58
CA ILE A 59 -9.82 -25.05 36.34
C ILE A 59 -10.30 -24.64 34.94
N GLU A 60 -11.60 -24.82 34.69
CA GLU A 60 -12.31 -24.09 33.64
C GLU A 60 -12.40 -22.61 34.04
N ASN A 61 -11.35 -21.85 33.74
CA ASN A 61 -11.61 -20.48 33.32
C ASN A 61 -12.43 -20.61 32.04
N ASN A 62 -13.74 -20.37 32.12
CA ASN A 62 -14.66 -20.38 30.99
C ASN A 62 -14.30 -19.22 30.05
N ILE A 63 -13.17 -19.35 29.33
CA ILE A 63 -12.79 -18.44 28.26
C ILE A 63 -13.77 -18.76 27.15
N GLU A 64 -14.88 -18.03 27.15
CA GLU A 64 -15.82 -18.07 26.06
C GLU A 64 -15.12 -17.47 24.83
N TYR A 65 -15.19 -18.18 23.70
CA TYR A 65 -14.58 -17.74 22.45
C TYR A 65 -15.67 -17.41 21.45
N GLU A 66 -15.41 -16.45 20.56
CA GLU A 66 -16.24 -16.20 19.40
C GLU A 66 -15.54 -16.69 18.12
N VAL A 67 -16.30 -17.15 17.14
CA VAL A 67 -15.77 -17.56 15.84
C VAL A 67 -16.26 -16.58 14.78
N LYS A 68 -15.33 -15.97 14.05
CA LYS A 68 -15.61 -15.05 12.94
C LYS A 68 -14.76 -15.43 11.72
N SER A 69 -15.42 -15.61 10.58
CA SER A 69 -14.79 -15.94 9.29
C SER A 69 -13.76 -17.09 9.35
N GLY A 70 -14.04 -18.12 10.15
CA GLY A 70 -13.19 -19.30 10.30
C GLY A 70 -12.06 -19.18 11.34
N TYR A 71 -11.93 -18.04 12.01
CA TYR A 71 -10.96 -17.81 13.08
C TYR A 71 -11.64 -17.76 14.46
N LYS A 72 -10.91 -18.21 15.48
CA LYS A 72 -11.37 -18.23 16.88
C LYS A 72 -10.72 -17.07 17.63
N TYR A 73 -11.55 -16.25 18.30
CA TYR A 73 -11.15 -15.07 19.05
C TYR A 73 -11.59 -15.19 20.51
N LYS A 74 -10.90 -14.48 21.40
CA LYS A 74 -11.41 -14.24 22.75
C LYS A 74 -12.73 -13.47 22.67
N LYS A 75 -13.75 -13.90 23.43
CA LYS A 75 -15.04 -13.18 23.46
C LYS A 75 -14.85 -11.77 24.01
N ILE A 76 -15.57 -10.84 23.39
CA ILE A 76 -15.58 -9.44 23.75
C ILE A 76 -16.24 -9.20 25.10
N ASN A 77 -15.63 -8.34 25.93
CA ASN A 77 -16.14 -7.96 27.25
C ASN A 77 -16.52 -6.47 27.26
N GLY A 78 -17.33 -6.03 26.30
CA GLY A 78 -17.80 -4.63 26.21
C GLY A 78 -16.78 -3.61 25.69
N GLU A 79 -15.61 -4.06 25.20
CA GLU A 79 -14.64 -3.20 24.53
C GLU A 79 -15.19 -2.69 23.19
N SER A 80 -14.96 -1.42 22.85
CA SER A 80 -15.28 -0.84 21.55
C SER A 80 -14.00 -0.59 20.74
N SER A 81 -14.14 -0.41 19.43
CA SER A 81 -13.03 0.01 18.58
C SER A 81 -12.44 1.33 19.08
N ALA A 82 -11.12 1.38 19.17
CA ALA A 82 -10.33 2.57 19.50
C ALA A 82 -9.66 3.18 18.26
N PHE A 83 -9.73 2.49 17.11
CA PHE A 83 -9.10 2.96 15.88
C PHE A 83 -9.73 4.28 15.41
N THR A 84 -8.88 5.29 15.22
CA THR A 84 -9.24 6.57 14.63
C THR A 84 -8.26 6.90 13.51
N PRO A 85 -8.74 7.08 12.26
CA PRO A 85 -7.91 7.54 11.16
C PRO A 85 -7.23 8.87 11.48
N ARG A 86 -5.97 9.02 11.10
CA ARG A 86 -5.19 10.25 11.30
C ARG A 86 -4.04 10.37 10.31
N ASN A 87 -3.58 11.58 10.04
CA ASN A 87 -2.29 11.77 9.37
C ASN A 87 -1.15 11.29 10.29
N LEU A 88 -0.29 10.41 9.79
CA LEU A 88 0.85 9.84 10.53
C LEU A 88 2.13 10.68 10.44
N GLY A 89 2.13 11.78 9.69
CA GLY A 89 3.25 12.70 9.58
C GLY A 89 4.34 12.28 8.60
N TYR A 90 4.11 11.27 7.76
CA TYR A 90 5.16 10.74 6.87
C TYR A 90 5.66 11.76 5.84
N ALA A 91 4.77 12.61 5.30
CA ALA A 91 5.18 13.65 4.36
C ALA A 91 6.04 14.71 5.06
N GLU A 92 5.58 15.17 6.21
CA GLU A 92 6.23 16.15 7.05
C GLU A 92 7.61 15.65 7.50
N SER A 93 7.69 14.43 8.00
CA SER A 93 8.97 13.84 8.43
C SER A 93 9.95 13.66 7.27
N LEU A 94 9.47 13.30 6.07
CA LEU A 94 10.33 13.14 4.90
C LEU A 94 10.86 14.49 4.41
N LEU A 95 10.00 15.51 4.25
CA LEU A 95 10.41 16.82 3.76
C LEU A 95 11.28 17.60 4.75
N ASN A 96 11.09 17.37 6.06
CA ASN A 96 11.93 17.93 7.11
C ASN A 96 13.21 17.13 7.37
N ASN A 97 13.53 16.12 6.53
CA ASN A 97 14.70 15.24 6.68
C ASN A 97 14.79 14.50 8.03
N GLN A 98 13.65 14.28 8.72
CA GLN A 98 13.58 13.49 9.95
C GLN A 98 13.65 11.99 9.67
N VAL A 99 13.14 11.58 8.51
CA VAL A 99 13.24 10.22 7.97
C VAL A 99 13.81 10.28 6.56
N SER A 100 14.55 9.24 6.18
CA SER A 100 15.04 9.09 4.80
C SER A 100 14.05 8.29 3.96
N TYR A 101 14.19 8.40 2.64
CA TYR A 101 13.48 7.56 1.67
C TYR A 101 13.66 6.06 1.97
N ASP A 102 14.89 5.62 2.24
CA ASP A 102 15.18 4.22 2.54
C ASP A 102 14.56 3.78 3.86
N SER A 103 14.56 4.63 4.88
CA SER A 103 13.92 4.30 6.16
C SER A 103 12.41 4.12 6.02
N LEU A 104 11.74 4.91 5.18
CA LEU A 104 10.31 4.73 4.89
C LEU A 104 10.04 3.45 4.08
N ARG A 105 10.96 3.05 3.18
CA ARG A 105 10.87 1.75 2.48
C ARG A 105 11.01 0.58 3.44
N GLU A 106 11.95 0.67 4.38
CA GLU A 106 12.11 -0.35 5.42
C GLU A 106 10.88 -0.43 6.33
N GLU A 107 10.34 0.71 6.76
CA GLU A 107 9.12 0.76 7.56
C GLU A 107 7.92 0.19 6.81
N TYR A 108 7.81 0.50 5.51
CA TYR A 108 6.81 -0.08 4.63
C TYR A 108 6.90 -1.61 4.65
N CYS A 109 8.05 -2.19 4.31
CA CYS A 109 8.22 -3.64 4.30
C CYS A 109 7.99 -4.29 5.66
N ARG A 110 8.46 -3.66 6.75
CA ARG A 110 8.21 -4.16 8.10
C ARG A 110 6.71 -4.19 8.38
N THR A 111 5.98 -3.15 8.00
CA THR A 111 4.53 -3.07 8.18
C THR A 111 3.80 -4.11 7.33
N VAL A 112 4.22 -4.34 6.08
CA VAL A 112 3.70 -5.42 5.24
C VAL A 112 3.92 -6.78 5.91
N ASN A 113 5.11 -7.04 6.44
CA ASN A 113 5.43 -8.30 7.12
C ASN A 113 4.64 -8.49 8.43
N GLU A 114 4.28 -7.41 9.11
CA GLU A 114 3.41 -7.46 10.29
C GLU A 114 1.95 -7.73 9.91
N ILE A 115 1.41 -7.02 8.93
CA ILE A 115 -0.01 -7.11 8.59
C ILE A 115 -0.39 -8.49 8.04
N ILE A 116 0.49 -9.17 7.31
CA ILE A 116 0.23 -10.51 6.77
C ILE A 116 0.14 -11.60 7.85
N LYS A 117 0.60 -11.32 9.08
CA LYS A 117 0.53 -12.30 10.18
C LYS A 117 -0.91 -12.67 10.55
N VAL A 118 -1.89 -11.81 10.24
CA VAL A 118 -3.32 -12.13 10.45
C VAL A 118 -3.77 -13.40 9.78
N ASP A 119 -3.20 -13.74 8.62
CA ASP A 119 -3.59 -14.94 7.89
C ASP A 119 -3.19 -16.21 8.65
N ASN A 120 -2.18 -16.10 9.51
CA ASN A 120 -1.75 -17.15 10.44
C ASN A 120 -2.46 -17.08 11.81
N GLY A 121 -3.47 -16.22 11.96
CA GLY A 121 -4.19 -16.06 13.22
C GLY A 121 -3.42 -15.31 14.30
N ILE A 122 -2.53 -14.38 13.91
CA ILE A 122 -1.70 -13.59 14.83
C ILE A 122 -2.04 -12.11 14.66
N MET A 123 -2.24 -11.39 15.76
CA MET A 123 -2.56 -9.97 15.76
C MET A 123 -1.36 -9.12 15.30
N PRO A 124 -1.51 -8.24 14.29
CA PRO A 124 -0.43 -7.39 13.77
C PRO A 124 0.24 -6.56 14.87
N GLY A 125 1.56 -6.42 14.79
CA GLY A 125 2.33 -5.67 15.79
C GLY A 125 2.57 -6.42 17.10
N THR A 126 2.07 -7.65 17.23
CA THR A 126 2.28 -8.51 18.41
C THR A 126 2.66 -9.94 18.04
N ALA A 127 2.87 -10.77 19.06
CA ALA A 127 2.98 -12.22 18.92
C ALA A 127 1.72 -12.96 19.42
N SER A 128 0.66 -12.22 19.77
CA SER A 128 -0.54 -12.79 20.38
C SER A 128 -1.39 -13.50 19.32
N PRO A 129 -1.76 -14.78 19.54
CA PRO A 129 -2.69 -15.48 18.68
C PRO A 129 -4.11 -14.93 18.87
N PHE A 130 -4.98 -15.11 17.87
CA PHE A 130 -6.36 -14.63 17.91
C PHE A 130 -7.15 -15.18 19.10
N GLU A 131 -6.86 -16.40 19.55
CA GLU A 131 -7.50 -16.99 20.73
C GLU A 131 -7.26 -16.21 22.03
N GLU A 132 -6.23 -15.37 22.09
CA GLU A 132 -5.88 -14.57 23.27
C GLU A 132 -6.38 -13.11 23.20
N VAL A 133 -6.87 -12.67 22.04
CA VAL A 133 -7.29 -11.29 21.78
C VAL A 133 -8.70 -11.21 21.20
N THR A 134 -9.35 -10.07 21.33
CA THR A 134 -10.70 -9.88 20.77
C THR A 134 -10.62 -9.60 19.27
N TYR A 135 -11.69 -9.90 18.53
CA TYR A 135 -11.79 -9.54 17.12
C TYR A 135 -11.56 -8.02 16.90
N ILE A 136 -12.10 -7.18 17.79
CA ILE A 136 -11.95 -5.72 17.68
C ILE A 136 -10.48 -5.30 17.80
N GLN A 137 -9.72 -5.89 18.73
CA GLN A 137 -8.29 -5.61 18.85
C GLN A 137 -7.53 -5.97 17.57
N VAL A 138 -7.86 -7.11 16.96
CA VAL A 138 -7.26 -7.53 15.69
C VAL A 138 -7.65 -6.59 14.55
N ASP A 139 -8.93 -6.22 14.47
CA ASP A 139 -9.47 -5.32 13.45
C ASP A 139 -8.84 -3.92 13.53
N ASP A 140 -8.74 -3.36 14.73
CA ASP A 140 -8.09 -2.08 14.97
C ASP A 140 -6.60 -2.13 14.62
N ALA A 141 -5.88 -3.15 15.10
CA ALA A 141 -4.47 -3.35 14.75
C ALA A 141 -4.28 -3.50 13.23
N TYR A 142 -5.19 -4.22 12.56
CA TYR A 142 -5.16 -4.36 11.10
C TYR A 142 -5.32 -3.00 10.40
N LYS A 143 -6.32 -2.20 10.80
CA LYS A 143 -6.56 -0.86 10.26
C LYS A 143 -5.37 0.07 10.49
N GLU A 144 -4.72 0.02 11.66
CA GLU A 144 -3.53 0.82 11.93
C GLU A 144 -2.36 0.48 10.99
N HIS A 145 -2.09 -0.81 10.77
CA HIS A 145 -1.04 -1.23 9.85
C HIS A 145 -1.40 -0.91 8.39
N LEU A 146 -2.67 -1.06 8.03
CA LEU A 146 -3.15 -0.72 6.69
C LEU A 146 -3.07 0.79 6.44
N GLN A 147 -3.35 1.63 7.45
CA GLN A 147 -3.17 3.08 7.37
C GLN A 147 -1.72 3.48 7.13
N LYS A 148 -0.77 2.82 7.81
CA LYS A 148 0.67 3.05 7.57
C LYS A 148 1.06 2.72 6.13
N ILE A 149 0.69 1.52 5.65
CA ILE A 149 0.92 1.09 4.26
C ILE A 149 0.33 2.10 3.28
N ALA A 150 -0.92 2.52 3.52
CA ALA A 150 -1.65 3.42 2.65
C ALA A 150 -1.03 4.81 2.59
N GLN A 151 -0.67 5.42 3.72
CA GLN A 151 -0.11 6.76 3.75
C GLN A 151 1.32 6.81 3.21
N ILE A 152 2.16 5.79 3.46
CA ILE A 152 3.49 5.71 2.84
C ILE A 152 3.35 5.63 1.31
N ARG A 153 2.45 4.76 0.80
CA ARG A 153 2.11 4.73 -0.64
C ARG A 153 1.68 6.09 -1.15
N GLN A 154 0.73 6.73 -0.48
CA GLN A 154 0.21 8.05 -0.86
C GLN A 154 1.31 9.12 -0.97
N VAL A 155 2.27 9.16 -0.03
CA VAL A 155 3.41 10.08 -0.07
C VAL A 155 4.28 9.81 -1.30
N PHE A 156 4.65 8.56 -1.53
CA PHE A 156 5.50 8.18 -2.65
C PHE A 156 4.82 8.38 -4.01
N ASP A 157 3.54 8.01 -4.11
CA ASP A 157 2.71 8.24 -5.30
C ASP A 157 2.68 9.72 -5.68
N THR A 158 2.57 10.60 -4.68
CA THR A 158 2.47 12.05 -4.89
C THR A 158 3.81 12.67 -5.27
N ILE A 159 4.91 12.23 -4.66
CA ILE A 159 6.25 12.77 -4.92
C ILE A 159 6.83 12.25 -6.24
N TYR A 160 6.72 10.95 -6.49
CA TYR A 160 7.41 10.28 -7.60
C TYR A 160 6.49 9.93 -8.78
N GLY A 161 5.17 10.06 -8.61
CA GLY A 161 4.20 9.85 -9.69
C GLY A 161 4.06 8.40 -10.17
N ASN A 162 4.62 7.44 -9.44
CA ASN A 162 4.59 6.01 -9.79
C ASN A 162 4.44 5.12 -8.55
N ASP A 163 3.30 4.47 -8.48
CA ASP A 163 2.87 3.51 -7.46
C ASP A 163 3.77 2.26 -7.37
N ASN A 164 4.40 1.86 -8.48
CA ASN A 164 5.30 0.70 -8.47
C ASN A 164 6.71 1.05 -7.97
N ALA A 165 7.10 2.32 -7.93
CA ALA A 165 8.47 2.71 -7.57
C ALA A 165 8.79 2.41 -6.10
N LEU A 166 7.82 2.64 -5.20
CA LEU A 166 7.95 2.30 -3.78
C LEU A 166 8.18 0.80 -3.60
N GLU A 167 7.25 -0.03 -4.08
CA GLU A 167 7.28 -1.46 -3.80
C GLU A 167 8.42 -2.19 -4.52
N ASN A 168 8.68 -1.86 -5.80
CA ASN A 168 9.80 -2.44 -6.54
C ASN A 168 11.12 -2.02 -5.93
N GLY A 169 11.23 -0.76 -5.51
CA GLY A 169 12.38 -0.27 -4.76
C GLY A 169 12.51 -1.09 -3.48
N ALA A 170 11.49 -1.09 -2.62
CA ALA A 170 11.52 -1.74 -1.31
C ALA A 170 11.71 -3.27 -1.37
N GLY A 171 11.36 -3.92 -2.48
CA GLY A 171 11.43 -5.37 -2.65
C GLY A 171 10.33 -6.12 -1.89
N CYS A 172 9.23 -5.42 -1.56
CA CYS A 172 8.10 -5.98 -0.82
C CYS A 172 6.79 -5.39 -1.36
N HIS A 173 5.77 -6.24 -1.44
CA HIS A 173 4.48 -5.88 -2.03
C HIS A 173 3.34 -6.22 -1.07
N TYR A 174 2.40 -5.30 -0.90
CA TYR A 174 1.17 -5.58 -0.17
C TYR A 174 0.01 -5.81 -1.14
N THR A 175 -0.41 -7.06 -1.25
CA THR A 175 -1.47 -7.53 -2.16
C THR A 175 -2.79 -7.83 -1.44
N GLY A 176 -2.92 -7.45 -0.17
CA GLY A 176 -4.04 -7.83 0.68
C GLY A 176 -3.78 -9.13 1.46
N THR A 177 -4.68 -9.45 2.39
CA THR A 177 -4.63 -10.65 3.24
C THR A 177 -5.92 -11.45 3.11
N TYR A 178 -5.86 -12.77 3.32
CA TYR A 178 -7.06 -13.62 3.35
C TYR A 178 -8.05 -13.11 4.41
N TRP A 179 -7.55 -12.77 5.61
CA TRP A 179 -8.35 -12.25 6.70
C TRP A 179 -9.18 -11.03 6.30
N ASN A 180 -8.61 -10.09 5.55
CA ASN A 180 -9.31 -8.89 5.07
C ASN A 180 -10.40 -9.22 4.06
N ASN A 181 -10.09 -10.14 3.13
CA ASN A 181 -11.03 -10.52 2.09
C ASN A 181 -12.32 -11.14 2.65
N VAL A 182 -12.24 -11.76 3.84
CA VAL A 182 -13.38 -12.46 4.47
C VAL A 182 -14.09 -11.67 5.59
N ASN A 183 -13.42 -10.71 6.26
CA ASN A 183 -14.00 -10.04 7.44
C ASN A 183 -14.57 -8.63 7.19
N SER A 184 -13.99 -7.89 6.25
CA SER A 184 -14.44 -6.59 5.74
C SER A 184 -13.41 -6.19 4.71
N GLN A 185 -13.78 -6.09 3.43
CA GLN A 185 -12.81 -5.80 2.38
C GLN A 185 -12.30 -4.36 2.50
N TYR A 186 -11.28 -4.14 3.33
CA TYR A 186 -10.61 -2.85 3.42
C TYR A 186 -9.76 -2.63 2.16
N LYS A 187 -9.92 -1.45 1.57
CA LYS A 187 -9.07 -0.98 0.48
C LYS A 187 -8.07 0.01 1.08
N ALA A 188 -6.78 -0.13 0.77
CA ALA A 188 -5.74 0.77 1.27
C ALA A 188 -6.08 2.27 1.04
N LYS A 189 -6.68 2.60 -0.10
CA LYS A 189 -7.12 3.98 -0.43
C LYS A 189 -8.12 4.59 0.57
N GLN A 190 -8.85 3.79 1.35
CA GLN A 190 -9.75 4.29 2.39
C GLN A 190 -9.01 4.98 3.55
N PHE A 191 -7.70 4.72 3.68
CA PHE A 191 -6.85 5.28 4.74
C PHE A 191 -5.94 6.40 4.23
N TYR A 192 -6.17 6.87 2.99
CA TYR A 192 -5.52 8.06 2.47
C TYR A 192 -6.04 9.29 3.23
N ASP A 193 -5.14 10.22 3.50
CA ASP A 193 -5.49 11.47 4.16
C ASP A 193 -5.26 12.64 3.19
N SER A 194 -6.28 13.46 2.95
CA SER A 194 -6.16 14.60 2.02
C SER A 194 -5.17 15.66 2.49
N SER A 195 -4.91 15.76 3.79
CA SER A 195 -3.93 16.70 4.35
C SER A 195 -2.51 16.41 3.88
N ILE A 196 -2.18 15.12 3.65
CA ILE A 196 -0.88 14.70 3.10
C ILE A 196 -0.66 15.29 1.71
N ILE A 197 -1.65 15.13 0.82
CA ILE A 197 -1.57 15.68 -0.55
C ILE A 197 -1.51 17.21 -0.49
N LYS A 198 -2.32 17.86 0.35
CA LYS A 198 -2.30 19.31 0.53
C LYS A 198 -0.93 19.81 0.97
N TYR A 199 -0.32 19.15 1.96
CA TYR A 199 1.01 19.48 2.45
C TYR A 199 2.07 19.33 1.35
N LEU A 200 2.10 18.18 0.67
CA LEU A 200 3.05 17.93 -0.42
C LEU A 200 2.89 18.93 -1.58
N ASN A 201 1.66 19.28 -1.94
CA ASN A 201 1.37 20.30 -2.95
C ASN A 201 1.91 21.69 -2.57
N ASN A 202 1.74 22.08 -1.31
CA ASN A 202 2.28 23.34 -0.79
C ASN A 202 3.82 23.37 -0.80
N HIS A 203 4.47 22.21 -0.88
CA HIS A 203 5.92 22.07 -0.99
C HIS A 203 6.40 21.74 -2.42
N GLY A 204 5.55 21.91 -3.43
CA GLY A 204 5.94 21.80 -4.84
C GLY A 204 5.87 20.39 -5.43
N TYR A 205 5.35 19.40 -4.69
CA TYR A 205 5.08 18.06 -5.20
C TYR A 205 3.65 17.95 -5.75
N GLY A 206 3.33 16.93 -6.56
CA GLY A 206 1.94 16.67 -6.98
C GLY A 206 1.27 17.71 -7.92
N VAL A 207 1.86 18.88 -8.17
CA VAL A 207 1.36 19.86 -9.14
C VAL A 207 1.70 19.38 -10.55
N LYS A 208 0.81 18.59 -11.14
CA LYS A 208 0.69 18.55 -12.60
C LYS A 208 0.25 19.96 -13.03
N ASN A 209 1.20 20.76 -13.49
CA ASN A 209 0.94 22.00 -14.21
C ASN A 209 -0.21 21.80 -15.21
N ASN A 210 -1.41 22.28 -14.86
CA ASN A 210 -2.56 22.33 -15.76
C ASN A 210 -2.37 23.42 -16.84
N THR A 211 -1.19 24.01 -16.97
CA THR A 211 -0.86 24.99 -18.01
C THR A 211 -0.64 24.37 -19.39
N ASN A 212 -0.58 23.03 -19.53
CA ASN A 212 -0.47 22.38 -20.85
C ASN A 212 -1.81 21.90 -21.45
N SER A 213 -2.95 22.10 -20.78
CA SER A 213 -4.26 21.73 -21.34
C SER A 213 -4.95 22.84 -22.14
N ILE A 214 -4.48 24.10 -22.03
CA ILE A 214 -5.01 25.24 -22.81
C ILE A 214 -4.31 25.38 -24.17
N SER A 215 -3.03 25.02 -24.29
CA SER A 215 -2.27 25.20 -25.55
C SER A 215 -2.52 24.12 -26.61
N LYS A 216 -3.03 22.93 -26.24
CA LYS A 216 -3.32 21.85 -27.20
C LYS A 216 -4.75 21.84 -27.76
N ARG A 217 -5.65 22.73 -27.32
CA ARG A 217 -7.04 22.80 -27.81
C ARG A 217 -7.27 23.79 -28.96
N LYS A 218 -6.22 24.44 -29.47
CA LYS A 218 -6.31 25.39 -30.61
C LYS A 218 -5.61 24.92 -31.89
N LYS A 219 -5.21 23.65 -32.00
CA LYS A 219 -4.51 23.14 -33.20
C LYS A 219 -5.19 21.97 -33.92
N GLU A 220 -6.49 21.79 -33.68
CA GLU A 220 -7.33 20.82 -34.39
C GLU A 220 -8.74 21.42 -34.59
N SER A 221 -8.85 22.43 -35.44
CA SER A 221 -10.09 22.82 -36.12
C SER A 221 -9.83 24.01 -37.05
N SER A 222 -9.34 23.73 -38.27
CA SER A 222 -9.83 24.33 -39.53
C SER A 222 -8.86 24.01 -40.66
N ASN A 223 -8.98 22.81 -41.24
CA ASN A 223 -8.68 22.68 -42.66
C ASN A 223 -9.98 23.01 -43.38
N ASN A 224 -10.06 24.19 -43.99
CA ASN A 224 -10.92 24.49 -45.13
C ASN A 224 -10.22 25.62 -45.90
N GLU A 225 -9.90 25.31 -47.15
CA GLU A 225 -9.30 26.18 -48.15
C GLU A 225 -10.20 27.40 -48.42
N VAL A 226 -9.60 28.60 -48.46
CA VAL A 226 -9.93 29.68 -49.42
C VAL A 226 -8.64 30.49 -49.63
N GLU A 227 -8.12 30.45 -50.86
CA GLU A 227 -7.14 31.41 -51.40
C GLU A 227 -7.79 32.79 -51.55
N ILE A 228 -7.17 33.85 -51.02
CA ILE A 228 -7.21 35.22 -51.59
C ILE A 228 -5.88 35.91 -51.21
N ASP A 229 -5.12 36.31 -52.23
CA ASP A 229 -3.95 37.19 -52.19
C ASP A 229 -4.34 38.67 -51.97
N ASP A 230 -3.34 39.49 -51.68
CA ASP A 230 -3.26 40.97 -51.83
C ASP A 230 -3.10 41.79 -50.52
N ASP A 231 -1.87 42.31 -50.40
CA ASP A 231 -1.47 43.70 -50.12
C ASP A 231 -1.84 44.48 -48.83
N GLU A 232 -0.81 45.23 -48.42
CA GLU A 232 -0.80 46.58 -47.82
C GLU A 232 -0.83 46.84 -46.30
N MET A 233 0.27 47.48 -45.87
CA MET A 233 0.41 48.73 -45.10
C MET A 233 -0.13 48.83 -43.65
N ILE A 234 0.73 49.02 -42.64
CA ILE A 234 1.38 50.26 -42.15
C ILE A 234 0.62 50.91 -40.97
N ASP A 235 1.44 51.54 -40.11
CA ASP A 235 1.20 52.52 -39.04
C ASP A 235 0.97 51.98 -37.62
N ASN A 236 1.94 52.07 -36.70
CA ASN A 236 2.64 53.22 -36.08
C ASN A 236 1.91 53.82 -34.87
N LEU A 237 2.75 54.31 -33.94
CA LEU A 237 2.52 55.30 -32.88
C LEU A 237 2.28 54.81 -31.43
N GLU A 238 3.39 54.46 -30.76
CA GLU A 238 4.12 55.27 -29.75
C GLU A 238 3.39 56.32 -28.87
N ILE A 239 3.91 56.44 -27.63
CA ILE A 239 3.90 57.57 -26.64
C ILE A 239 2.81 57.48 -25.53
N GLU A 240 3.17 57.19 -24.25
CA GLU A 240 3.58 58.12 -23.14
C GLU A 240 2.39 59.01 -22.69
N SER A 241 2.09 59.35 -21.43
CA SER A 241 2.78 59.34 -20.13
C SER A 241 1.73 59.59 -19.01
N SER A 242 2.13 59.33 -17.76
CA SER A 242 1.85 60.08 -16.51
C SER A 242 0.41 60.47 -16.08
N ASP A 243 0.02 60.12 -14.85
CA ASP A 243 -0.07 61.09 -13.75
C ASP A 243 -0.56 60.44 -12.43
N GLU A 244 -0.08 61.04 -11.34
CA GLU A 244 -0.22 60.69 -9.93
C GLU A 244 -1.61 61.03 -9.34
N ASP A 245 -1.86 60.44 -8.16
CA ASP A 245 -2.26 61.14 -6.92
C ASP A 245 -3.59 60.80 -6.20
N TYR A 246 -3.52 61.00 -4.88
CA TYR A 246 -4.20 60.44 -3.70
C TYR A 246 -5.73 60.57 -3.49
N THR A 247 -6.14 59.94 -2.37
CA THR A 247 -7.22 60.24 -1.37
C THR A 247 -8.39 59.25 -1.38
N GLU A 248 -9.04 58.86 -0.28
CA GLU A 248 -8.89 58.97 1.18
C GLU A 248 -9.91 57.97 1.78
N TYR A 249 -9.76 57.63 3.06
CA TYR A 249 -10.61 56.73 3.83
C TYR A 249 -12.01 57.29 4.09
N ASP A 250 -12.99 56.39 4.18
CA ASP A 250 -14.09 56.40 5.16
C ASP A 250 -14.31 54.97 5.69
#